data_AF-A0A2T5CG07-F1
#
_entry.id   AF-A0A2T5CG07-F1
#
_cell.length_a   1.000
_cell.length_b   1.000
_cell.length_c   1.000
_cell.angle_alpha   90.00
_cell.angle_beta   90.00
_cell.angle_gamma   90.00
#
_symmetry.space_group_name_H-M   'P 1'
#
loop_
_entity.id
_entity.type
_entity.pdbx_description
1 polymer ?
#
loop_
_entity_poly.entity_id
_entity_poly.type
_entity_poly.pdbx_seq_one_letter_code
_entity_poly.pdbx_strand_id
1 'polypeptide(L)' 'MRMTLSIPDDVARRFQAAVPARRRSRLVTRLLEQELSERDDSLAATCRAANRDQALEREIDEWQAFDDGVEE' A
#
# COMPACT_ATOMS: atom_id res chain seq x y z
N MET A 1 11.53 12.24 -10.86
CA MET A 1 12.45 11.09 -10.71
C MET A 1 12.42 10.25 -11.98
N ARG A 2 13.54 9.64 -12.40
CA ARG A 2 13.58 8.70 -13.54
C ARG A 2 13.89 7.30 -13.02
N MET A 3 13.11 6.32 -13.44
CA MET A 3 13.25 4.92 -13.05
C MET A 3 13.21 4.04 -14.30
N THR A 4 13.87 2.89 -14.23
CA THR A 4 13.79 1.84 -15.25
C THR A 4 13.16 0.61 -14.60
N LEU A 5 12.23 -0.03 -15.30
CA LEU A 5 11.50 -1.21 -14.82
C LEU A 5 11.76 -2.36 -15.78
N SER A 6 12.05 -3.52 -15.22
CA SER A 6 12.12 -4.78 -15.97
C SER A 6 10.75 -5.46 -15.92
N ILE A 7 10.23 -5.83 -17.08
CA ILE A 7 8.96 -6.56 -17.23
C ILE A 7 9.15 -7.69 -18.25
N PRO A 8 8.34 -8.75 -18.19
CA PRO A 8 8.37 -9.81 -19.19
C PRO A 8 8.22 -9.30 -20.63
N ASP A 9 8.93 -9.92 -21.58
CA ASP A 9 8.99 -9.47 -22.98
C ASP A 9 7.65 -9.48 -23.70
N ASP A 10 6.78 -10.43 -23.38
CA ASP A 10 5.41 -10.50 -23.90
C ASP A 10 4.57 -9.30 -23.44
N VAL A 11 4.69 -8.90 -22.17
CA VAL A 11 4.04 -7.70 -21.63
C VAL A 11 4.64 -6.44 -22.27
N ALA A 12 5.97 -6.37 -22.39
CA ALA A 12 6.65 -5.24 -23.02
C ALA A 12 6.19 -5.03 -24.46
N ARG A 13 6.12 -6.10 -25.26
CA ARG A 13 5.65 -6.03 -26.66
C ARG A 13 4.22 -5.53 -26.75
N ARG A 14 3.31 -6.08 -25.94
CA ARG A 14 1.90 -5.65 -25.89
C ARG A 14 1.77 -4.19 -25.48
N PHE A 15 2.49 -3.77 -24.45
CA PHE A 15 2.50 -2.39 -23.98
C PHE A 15 3.02 -1.42 -25.04
N GLN A 16 4.12 -1.75 -25.71
CA GLN A 16 4.69 -0.91 -26.75
C GLN A 16 3.78 -0.77 -27.97
N ALA A 17 3.09 -1.85 -28.36
CA ALA A 17 2.15 -1.86 -29.47
C ALA A 17 0.87 -1.07 -29.15
N ALA A 18 0.34 -1.19 -27.93
CA ALA A 18 -0.91 -0.55 -27.53
C ALA A 18 -0.74 0.93 -27.13
N VAL A 19 0.45 1.33 -26.69
CA VAL A 19 0.66 2.64 -26.04
C VAL A 19 1.71 3.46 -26.78
N PRO A 20 1.34 4.64 -27.31
CA PRO A 20 2.28 5.54 -27.99
C PRO A 20 3.43 5.95 -27.08
N ALA A 21 4.64 6.04 -27.62
CA ALA A 21 5.88 6.29 -26.86
C ALA A 21 5.77 7.46 -25.85
N ARG A 22 5.17 8.59 -26.26
CA ARG A 22 5.00 9.79 -25.42
C ARG A 22 3.97 9.64 -24.29
N ARG A 23 3.16 8.58 -24.28
CA ARG A 23 2.14 8.31 -23.24
C ARG A 23 2.48 7.12 -22.34
N ARG A 24 3.56 6.39 -22.62
CA ARG A 24 3.95 5.18 -21.89
C ARG A 24 4.20 5.46 -20.41
N SER A 25 5.07 6.43 -20.10
CA SER A 25 5.35 6.80 -18.70
C SER A 25 4.10 7.26 -17.97
N ARG A 26 3.25 8.08 -18.60
CA ARG A 26 1.98 8.52 -18.00
C ARG A 26 1.06 7.36 -17.66
N LEU A 27 0.95 6.36 -18.54
CA LEU A 27 0.13 5.18 -18.26
C LEU A 27 0.70 4.37 -17.10
N VAL A 28 2.01 4.11 -17.09
CA VAL A 28 2.66 3.40 -15.98
C VAL A 28 2.47 4.15 -14.66
N THR A 29 2.66 5.46 -14.64
CA THR A 29 2.41 6.29 -13.45
C THR A 29 0.98 6.13 -12.95
N ARG A 30 -0.02 6.24 -13.82
CA ARG A 30 -1.42 6.07 -13.42
C ARG A 30 -1.70 4.68 -12.84
N LEU A 31 -1.14 3.63 -13.43
CA LEU A 31 -1.33 2.26 -12.95
C LEU A 31 -0.66 2.05 -11.58
N LEU A 32 0.51 2.65 -11.36
CA LEU A 32 1.19 2.63 -10.06
C LEU A 32 0.40 3.39 -9.00
N GLU A 33 -0.10 4.60 -9.32
CA GLU A 33 -0.93 5.38 -8.41
C GLU A 33 -2.19 4.61 -8.00
N GLN A 34 -2.84 3.96 -8.96
CA GLN A 34 -4.03 3.15 -8.69
C GLN A 34 -3.71 1.97 -7.77
N GLU A 35 -2.68 1.18 -8.09
CA GLU A 35 -2.29 0.01 -7.27
C GLU A 35 -1.89 0.44 -5.85
N LEU A 36 -1.15 1.54 -5.70
CA LEU A 36 -0.77 2.06 -4.39
C LEU A 36 -2.00 2.49 -3.58
N SER A 37 -2.94 3.21 -4.20
CA SER A 37 -4.20 3.59 -3.55
C SER A 37 -5.01 2.38 -3.10
N GLU A 38 -5.13 1.35 -3.95
CA GLU A 38 -5.86 0.12 -3.61
C GLU A 38 -5.22 -0.62 -2.42
N ARG A 39 -3.88 -0.65 -2.36
CA ARG A 39 -3.14 -1.24 -1.23
C ARG A 39 -3.31 -0.44 0.04
N ASP A 40 -3.24 0.88 -0.04
CA ASP A 40 -3.42 1.78 1.11
C ASP A 40 -4.85 1.67 1.65
N ASP A 41 -5.86 1.61 0.78
CA ASP A 41 -7.26 1.44 1.17
C ASP A 41 -7.50 0.10 1.87
N SER A 42 -6.90 -0.98 1.35
CA SER A 42 -6.95 -2.32 1.94
C SER A 42 -6.29 -2.36 3.32
N LEU A 43 -5.11 -1.74 3.45
CA LEU A 43 -4.42 -1.60 4.74
C LEU A 43 -5.26 -0.79 5.73
N ALA A 44 -5.78 0.37 5.32
CA ALA A 44 -6.60 1.22 6.15
C ALA A 44 -7.90 0.51 6.59
N ALA A 45 -8.51 -0.30 5.71
CA ALA A 45 -9.67 -1.11 6.06
C ALA A 45 -9.33 -2.17 7.11
N THR A 46 -8.17 -2.83 6.98
CA THR A 46 -7.69 -3.81 7.95
C THR A 46 -7.41 -3.16 9.31
N CYS A 47 -6.74 -2.01 9.35
CA CYS A 47 -6.52 -1.24 10.57
C CYS A 47 -7.85 -0.84 11.24
N ARG A 48 -8.83 -0.36 10.46
CA ARG A 48 -10.16 -0.03 10.99
C ARG A 48 -10.90 -1.24 11.56
N ALA A 49 -10.70 -2.42 10.97
CA ALA A 49 -11.28 -3.66 11.49
C ALA A 49 -10.62 -4.06 12.82
N ALA A 50 -9.28 -4.03 12.89
CA ALA A 50 -8.54 -4.30 14.11
C ALA A 50 -8.92 -3.33 15.24
N ASN A 51 -8.99 -2.02 14.95
CA ASN A 51 -9.36 -1.02 15.95
C ASN A 51 -10.82 -1.12 16.44
N ARG A 52 -11.67 -1.90 15.77
CA ARG A 52 -13.05 -2.17 16.22
C ARG A 52 -13.19 -3.53 16.91
N ASP A 53 -12.11 -4.30 16.97
CA ASP A 53 -12.10 -5.58 17.66
C ASP A 53 -12.04 -5.32 19.17
N GLN A 54 -13.15 -5.61 19.85
CA GLN A 54 -13.28 -5.40 21.29
C GLN A 54 -12.36 -6.30 22.13
N ALA A 55 -11.96 -7.47 21.61
CA ALA A 55 -11.03 -8.32 22.33
C ALA A 55 -9.62 -7.71 22.31
N LEU A 56 -9.21 -7.21 21.14
CA LEU A 56 -7.96 -6.47 20.99
C LEU A 56 -7.96 -5.16 21.78
N GLU A 57 -9.07 -4.41 21.77
CA GLU A 57 -9.23 -3.16 22.54
C GLU A 57 -8.99 -3.40 24.03
N ARG A 58 -9.60 -4.45 24.60
CA ARG A 58 -9.39 -4.81 26.01
C ARG A 58 -7.95 -5.20 26.32
N GLU A 59 -7.31 -5.96 25.44
CA GLU A 59 -5.90 -6.31 25.59
C GLU A 59 -5.02 -5.05 25.58
N ILE A 60 -5.28 -4.12 24.66
CA ILE A 60 -4.56 -2.83 24.59
C ILE A 60 -4.77 -2.04 25.88
N ASP A 61 -6.00 -1.95 26.39
CA ASP A 61 -6.28 -1.24 27.65
C ASP A 61 -5.53 -1.88 28.83
N GLU A 62 -5.45 -3.21 28.90
CA GLU A 62 -4.66 -3.93 29.91
C GLU A 62 -3.17 -3.60 29.79
N TRP A 63 -2.61 -3.56 28.58
CA TRP A 63 -1.21 -3.17 28.35
C TRP A 63 -0.95 -1.70 28.68
N GLN A 64 -1.87 -0.79 28.37
CA GLN A 64 -1.73 0.65 28.65
C GLN A 64 -1.87 0.95 30.15
N ALA A 65 -2.63 0.15 30.89
CA ALA A 65 -2.75 0.25 32.33
C ALA A 65 -1.53 -0.31 33.08
N PHE A 66 -0.62 -1.00 32.38
CA PHE A 66 0.60 -1.51 32.98
C PHE A 66 1.58 -0.37 33.28
N ASP A 67 1.77 -0.11 34.56
CA ASP A 67 2.83 0.77 35.07
C ASP A 67 4.14 -0.02 35.14
N ASP A 68 5.10 0.35 34.29
CA ASP A 68 6.41 -0.30 34.21
C ASP A 68 7.39 0.17 35.30
N GLY A 69 6.98 1.14 36.13
CA GLY A 69 7.77 1.68 37.23
C GLY A 69 9.03 2.44 36.80
N VAL A 70 9.12 2.86 35.53
CA VAL A 70 10.23 3.66 35.03
C VAL A 70 9.92 5.15 35.25
N GLU A 71 10.60 5.78 36.20
CA GLU A 71 10.60 7.24 36.38
C GLU A 71 11.52 7.91 35.33
N GLU A 72 11.02 8.94 34.64
CA GLU A 72 11.80 9.80 33.70
C GLU A 72 12.94 10.59 34.40
#